data_AF-A0A1A9BKC7-F1
#
_entry.id   AF-A0A1A9BKC7-F1
#
_cell.length_a   1.000
_cell.length_b   1.000
_cell.length_c   1.000
_cell.angle_alpha   90.00
_cell.angle_beta   90.00
_cell.angle_gamma   90.00
#
_symmetry.space_group_name_H-M   'P 1'
#
loop_
_entity.id
_entity.type
_entity.pdbx_description
1 polymer ?
#
loop_
_entity_poly.entity_id
_entity_poly.type
_entity_poly.pdbx_seq_one_letter_code
_entity_poly.pdbx_strand_id
1 'polypeptide(L)'
;MQAMRDNSRPRQAAGFLLGLVEKDTAARIRARTGLPPAESPDAVLLRLGRAWNWTRPMPASVALWVLENDNPKLNAIVFRHLELQPGLRRAIARGLPFGPGRLERIPVDALIRSQEPEVPGDCLRLGLVGCLRAVTTMSAGRAASSMVLTRDDWETVAAADRERPLPGYARWALSIRPDCPPGVRARFGSHAKFTHRLRQAGVLEGPASYALSHDPAVDALEVLAMGRVLFPRRVREAEDALRPLVREHLGDRDEAWAILAQLVETFHGTAYELVVTAGAIA
;
A
#
# COMPACT_ATOMS: atom_id res chain seq x y z
N MET A 1 -14.61 -33.61 -5.58
CA MET A 1 -14.57 -32.45 -4.66
C MET A 1 -13.12 -32.15 -4.32
N GLN A 2 -12.34 -31.72 -5.34
CA GLN A 2 -10.88 -31.77 -5.34
C GLN A 2 -10.35 -30.66 -6.25
N ALA A 3 -10.48 -29.41 -5.79
CA ALA A 3 -9.87 -28.22 -6.40
C ALA A 3 -9.98 -27.01 -5.47
N MET A 4 -9.73 -27.19 -4.16
CA MET A 4 -9.23 -26.09 -3.35
C MET A 4 -7.72 -26.06 -3.58
N ARG A 5 -7.31 -25.68 -4.79
CA ARG A 5 -5.89 -25.57 -5.16
C ARG A 5 -5.26 -24.58 -4.19
N ASP A 6 -4.36 -25.07 -3.35
CA ASP A 6 -3.55 -24.32 -2.41
C ASP A 6 -2.91 -23.10 -3.09
N ASN A 7 -3.59 -21.97 -3.00
CA ASN A 7 -3.06 -20.63 -3.23
C ASN A 7 -2.32 -20.19 -1.96
N SER A 8 -1.31 -20.96 -1.57
CA SER A 8 -0.50 -20.62 -0.40
C SER A 8 0.27 -19.32 -0.68
N ARG A 9 0.36 -18.44 0.31
CA ARG A 9 1.08 -17.16 0.25
C ARG A 9 2.50 -17.30 -0.36
N PRO A 10 3.28 -18.36 -0.01
CA PRO A 10 4.55 -18.71 -0.66
C PRO A 10 4.49 -18.79 -2.20
N ARG A 11 3.44 -19.44 -2.74
CA ARG A 11 3.30 -19.65 -4.18
C ARG A 11 3.01 -18.35 -4.92
N GLN A 12 2.23 -17.45 -4.31
CA GLN A 12 1.97 -16.13 -4.88
C GLN A 12 3.22 -15.26 -4.86
N ALA A 13 3.99 -15.30 -3.76
CA ALA A 13 5.25 -14.59 -3.64
C ALA A 13 6.29 -15.04 -4.69
N ALA A 14 6.52 -16.36 -4.81
CA ALA A 14 7.41 -16.92 -5.83
C ALA A 14 6.88 -16.66 -7.25
N GLY A 15 5.57 -16.75 -7.45
CA GLY A 15 4.90 -16.47 -8.72
C GLY A 15 5.08 -15.02 -9.20
N PHE A 16 5.09 -14.05 -8.28
CA PHE A 16 5.39 -12.66 -8.58
C PHE A 16 6.82 -12.50 -9.12
N LEU A 17 7.81 -13.06 -8.42
CA LEU A 17 9.22 -13.00 -8.85
C LEU A 17 9.45 -13.72 -10.18
N LEU A 18 8.81 -14.88 -10.40
CA LEU A 18 8.81 -15.55 -11.71
C LEU A 18 8.17 -14.71 -12.82
N GLY A 19 7.29 -13.78 -12.47
CA GLY A 19 6.74 -12.81 -13.39
C GLY A 19 7.73 -11.73 -13.84
N LEU A 20 8.95 -11.70 -13.29
CA LEU A 20 10.00 -10.73 -13.62
C LEU A 20 11.05 -11.29 -14.60
N VAL A 21 11.09 -12.60 -14.83
CA VAL A 21 11.95 -13.24 -15.84
C VAL A 21 11.23 -13.39 -17.19
N GLU A 22 11.99 -13.79 -18.21
CA GLU A 22 11.45 -14.08 -19.55
C GLU A 22 10.39 -15.20 -19.49
N LYS A 23 9.39 -15.11 -20.38
CA LYS A 23 8.20 -16.00 -20.36
C LYS A 23 8.57 -17.47 -20.47
N ASP A 24 9.53 -17.81 -21.33
CA ASP A 24 9.95 -19.19 -21.58
C ASP A 24 10.69 -19.77 -20.37
N THR A 25 11.57 -18.98 -19.76
CA THR A 25 12.23 -19.30 -18.49
C THR A 25 11.22 -19.52 -17.37
N ALA A 26 10.25 -18.60 -17.22
CA ALA A 26 9.19 -18.75 -16.22
C ALA A 26 8.34 -20.01 -16.45
N ALA A 27 8.04 -20.36 -17.69
CA ALA A 27 7.28 -21.56 -18.03
C ALA A 27 8.05 -22.85 -17.68
N ARG A 28 9.35 -22.91 -18.01
CA ARG A 28 10.24 -24.03 -17.66
C ARG A 28 10.32 -24.22 -16.15
N ILE A 29 10.58 -23.15 -15.40
CA ILE A 29 10.71 -23.23 -13.94
C ILE A 29 9.41 -23.69 -13.29
N ARG A 30 8.25 -23.20 -13.74
CA ARG A 30 6.94 -23.67 -13.25
C ARG A 30 6.74 -25.16 -13.49
N ALA A 31 7.09 -25.65 -14.69
CA ALA A 31 6.96 -27.07 -15.03
C ALA A 31 7.80 -27.95 -14.10
N ARG A 32 8.98 -27.48 -13.69
CA ARG A 32 9.91 -28.24 -12.82
C ARG A 32 9.61 -28.13 -11.34
N THR A 33 9.18 -26.97 -10.85
CA THR A 33 8.94 -26.69 -9.42
C THR A 33 7.49 -26.91 -9.00
N GLY A 34 6.55 -27.07 -9.94
CA GLY A 34 5.13 -27.19 -9.65
C GLY A 34 4.47 -25.90 -9.19
N LEU A 35 5.12 -24.74 -9.38
CA LEU A 35 4.56 -23.43 -9.05
C LEU A 35 3.37 -23.09 -9.97
N PRO A 36 2.29 -22.49 -9.44
CA PRO A 36 1.09 -22.22 -10.22
C PRO A 36 1.33 -21.15 -11.30
N PRO A 37 0.49 -21.15 -12.36
CA PRO A 37 0.48 -20.04 -13.32
C PRO A 37 0.03 -18.74 -12.62
N ALA A 38 0.32 -17.61 -13.25
CA ALA A 38 -0.19 -16.32 -12.78
C ALA A 38 -1.74 -16.34 -12.77
N GLU A 39 -2.35 -15.89 -11.67
CA GLU A 39 -3.80 -15.74 -11.57
C GLU A 39 -4.31 -14.73 -12.61
N SER A 40 -5.49 -14.99 -13.19
CA SER A 40 -6.13 -14.01 -14.06
C SER A 40 -6.62 -12.81 -13.24
N PRO A 41 -6.66 -11.59 -13.82
CA PRO A 41 -7.14 -10.40 -13.11
C PRO A 41 -8.56 -10.56 -12.53
N ASP A 42 -9.46 -11.22 -13.27
CA ASP A 42 -10.83 -11.47 -12.82
C ASP A 42 -10.88 -12.44 -11.64
N ALA A 43 -10.04 -13.47 -11.63
CA ALA A 43 -9.95 -14.41 -10.51
C ALA A 43 -9.45 -13.70 -9.24
N VAL A 44 -8.46 -12.82 -9.37
CA VAL A 44 -7.99 -11.97 -8.29
C VAL A 44 -9.15 -11.11 -7.78
N LEU A 45 -9.80 -10.31 -8.63
CA LEU A 45 -10.91 -9.43 -8.22
C LEU A 45 -12.06 -10.18 -7.53
N LEU A 46 -12.44 -11.36 -8.05
CA LEU A 46 -13.47 -12.21 -7.44
C LEU A 46 -13.04 -12.70 -6.06
N ARG A 47 -11.77 -13.08 -5.88
CA ARG A 47 -11.21 -13.47 -4.58
C ARG A 47 -11.22 -12.30 -3.61
N LEU A 48 -10.84 -11.10 -4.05
CA LEU A 48 -10.87 -9.91 -3.19
C LEU A 48 -12.31 -9.50 -2.84
N GLY A 49 -13.26 -9.73 -3.73
CA GLY A 49 -14.67 -9.43 -3.50
C GLY A 49 -15.29 -10.32 -2.41
N ARG A 50 -14.93 -11.61 -2.38
CA ARG A 50 -15.57 -12.64 -1.52
C ARG A 50 -14.89 -12.87 -0.18
N ALA A 51 -13.56 -12.79 -0.14
CA ALA A 51 -12.78 -13.34 0.97
C ALA A 51 -11.50 -12.55 1.24
N TRP A 52 -11.52 -11.23 1.03
CA TRP A 52 -10.40 -10.37 1.37
C TRP A 52 -10.27 -10.18 2.88
N ASN A 53 -9.85 -11.26 3.53
CA ASN A 53 -9.40 -11.29 4.90
C ASN A 53 -7.89 -11.25 4.83
N TRP A 54 -7.31 -10.05 4.86
CA TRP A 54 -5.91 -10.01 5.22
C TRP A 54 -5.78 -10.58 6.63
N THR A 55 -4.87 -11.54 6.82
CA THR A 55 -4.45 -11.95 8.16
C THR A 55 -3.74 -10.81 8.91
N ARG A 56 -3.35 -9.74 8.21
CA ARG A 56 -2.71 -8.53 8.77
C ARG A 56 -3.31 -7.25 8.18
N PRO A 57 -3.44 -6.14 8.92
CA PRO A 57 -3.94 -4.88 8.35
C PRO A 57 -3.10 -4.46 7.13
N MET A 58 -3.77 -4.19 6.01
CA MET A 58 -3.12 -3.66 4.80
C MET A 58 -2.40 -2.34 5.14
N PRO A 59 -1.11 -2.17 4.74
CA PRO A 59 -0.41 -0.92 4.99
C PRO A 59 -1.16 0.28 4.39
N ALA A 60 -1.19 1.41 5.10
CA ALA A 60 -1.92 2.60 4.68
C ALA A 60 -1.47 3.11 3.29
N SER A 61 -0.17 3.03 2.99
CA SER A 61 0.34 3.40 1.66
C SER A 61 -0.12 2.46 0.55
N VAL A 62 -0.31 1.16 0.82
CA VAL A 62 -0.85 0.21 -0.17
C VAL A 62 -2.30 0.58 -0.51
N ALA A 63 -3.11 0.92 0.50
CA ALA A 63 -4.45 1.46 0.26
C ALA A 63 -4.42 2.67 -0.68
N LEU A 64 -3.51 3.63 -0.44
CA LEU A 64 -3.37 4.80 -1.30
C LEU A 64 -2.99 4.42 -2.74
N TRP A 65 -2.06 3.49 -2.95
CA TRP A 65 -1.67 3.05 -4.31
C TRP A 65 -2.85 2.45 -5.09
N VAL A 66 -3.77 1.78 -4.39
CA VAL A 66 -5.01 1.28 -4.99
C VAL A 66 -5.93 2.43 -5.38
N LEU A 67 -6.11 3.40 -4.48
CA LEU A 67 -6.97 4.57 -4.70
C LEU A 67 -6.48 5.44 -5.86
N GLU A 68 -5.16 5.56 -6.07
CA GLU A 68 -4.53 6.31 -7.18
C GLU A 68 -4.92 5.80 -8.59
N ASN A 69 -5.58 4.64 -8.71
CA ASN A 69 -6.15 4.16 -9.98
C ASN A 69 -7.50 4.79 -10.30
N ASP A 70 -8.11 5.51 -9.35
CA ASP A 70 -9.42 6.15 -9.46
C ASP A 70 -10.53 5.23 -9.99
N ASN A 71 -10.46 3.94 -9.64
CA ASN A 71 -11.41 2.92 -10.06
C ASN A 71 -12.52 2.75 -9.00
N PRO A 72 -13.80 3.02 -9.33
CA PRO A 72 -14.90 2.92 -8.37
C PRO A 72 -15.01 1.56 -7.66
N LYS A 73 -14.75 0.45 -8.36
CA LYS A 73 -14.83 -0.91 -7.80
C LYS A 73 -13.72 -1.15 -6.78
N LEU A 74 -12.50 -0.69 -7.08
CA LEU A 74 -11.37 -0.81 -6.16
C LEU A 74 -11.54 0.11 -4.95
N ASN A 75 -12.06 1.33 -5.15
CA ASN A 75 -12.37 2.26 -4.05
C ASN A 75 -13.38 1.63 -3.08
N ALA A 76 -14.40 0.93 -3.58
CA ALA A 76 -15.38 0.23 -2.75
C ALA A 76 -14.75 -0.90 -1.92
N ILE A 77 -13.81 -1.65 -2.50
CA ILE A 77 -13.07 -2.70 -1.77
C ILE A 77 -12.24 -2.05 -0.66
N VAL A 78 -11.43 -1.05 -0.99
CA VAL A 78 -10.52 -0.38 -0.04
C VAL A 78 -11.28 0.34 1.06
N PHE A 79 -12.43 0.96 0.77
CA PHE A 79 -13.25 1.69 1.74
C PHE A 79 -13.54 0.87 3.02
N ARG A 80 -13.79 -0.44 2.87
CA ARG A 80 -14.05 -1.37 3.98
C ARG A 80 -12.85 -1.59 4.91
N HIS A 81 -11.63 -1.27 4.45
CA HIS A 81 -10.39 -1.44 5.21
C HIS A 81 -9.81 -0.12 5.74
N LEU A 82 -10.51 1.01 5.53
CA LEU A 82 -10.05 2.34 5.92
C LEU A 82 -10.67 2.86 7.22
N GLU A 83 -11.14 1.98 8.12
CA GLU A 83 -11.78 2.39 9.38
C GLU A 83 -10.92 3.37 10.20
N LEU A 84 -9.61 3.15 10.23
CA LEU A 84 -8.65 4.01 10.95
C LEU A 84 -8.23 5.26 10.16
N GLN A 85 -8.78 5.49 8.97
CA GLN A 85 -8.41 6.57 8.04
C GLN A 85 -9.65 7.37 7.60
N PRO A 86 -10.29 8.12 8.51
CA PRO A 86 -11.53 8.85 8.22
C PRO A 86 -11.38 9.89 7.11
N GLY A 87 -10.20 10.50 6.94
CA GLY A 87 -9.94 11.43 5.83
C GLY A 87 -10.03 10.75 4.45
N LEU A 88 -9.43 9.58 4.29
CA LEU A 88 -9.51 8.81 3.05
C LEU A 88 -10.94 8.29 2.80
N ARG A 89 -11.63 7.80 3.84
CA ARG A 89 -13.05 7.41 3.73
C ARG A 89 -13.92 8.58 3.27
N ARG A 90 -13.72 9.77 3.83
CA ARG A 90 -14.43 10.98 3.42
C ARG A 90 -14.13 11.34 1.97
N ALA A 91 -12.86 11.30 1.56
CA ALA A 91 -12.47 11.57 0.18
C ALA A 91 -13.13 10.60 -0.81
N ILE A 92 -13.17 9.29 -0.49
CA ILE A 92 -13.88 8.29 -1.29
C ILE A 92 -15.39 8.57 -1.34
N ALA A 93 -16.03 8.80 -0.19
CA ALA A 93 -17.48 9.05 -0.13
C ALA A 93 -17.91 10.28 -0.93
N ARG A 94 -17.04 11.30 -1.01
CA ARG A 94 -17.23 12.51 -1.82
C ARG A 94 -16.82 12.36 -3.29
N GLY A 95 -16.25 11.22 -3.67
CA GLY A 95 -15.82 10.94 -5.04
C GLY A 95 -14.60 11.76 -5.45
N LEU A 96 -13.71 12.12 -4.52
CA LEU A 96 -12.49 12.84 -4.85
C LEU A 96 -11.50 11.92 -5.58
N PRO A 97 -10.84 12.39 -6.64
CA PRO A 97 -9.76 11.65 -7.29
C PRO A 97 -8.49 11.63 -6.42
N PHE A 98 -7.76 10.53 -6.50
CA PHE A 98 -6.46 10.34 -5.87
C PHE A 98 -5.33 10.25 -6.91
N GLY A 99 -5.66 9.80 -8.13
CA GLY A 99 -4.71 9.68 -9.22
C GLY A 99 -4.19 11.05 -9.70
N PRO A 100 -2.94 11.12 -10.18
CA PRO A 100 -2.36 12.37 -10.64
C PRO A 100 -3.11 12.93 -11.85
N GLY A 101 -3.40 14.23 -11.83
CA GLY A 101 -3.93 14.99 -12.97
C GLY A 101 -5.44 14.88 -13.21
N ARG A 102 -6.15 13.99 -12.49
CA ARG A 102 -7.61 13.90 -12.58
C ARG A 102 -8.25 14.92 -11.63
N LEU A 103 -9.17 15.73 -12.15
CA LEU A 103 -9.96 16.69 -11.37
C LEU A 103 -11.44 16.30 -11.27
N GLU A 104 -11.91 15.47 -12.20
CA GLU A 104 -13.30 15.01 -12.24
C GLU A 104 -13.60 14.06 -11.10
N ARG A 105 -14.81 14.20 -10.53
CA ARG A 105 -15.29 13.30 -9.48
C ARG A 105 -15.42 11.88 -9.98
N ILE A 106 -15.04 10.93 -9.13
CA ILE A 106 -15.23 9.50 -9.36
C ILE A 106 -16.68 9.14 -8.99
N PRO A 107 -17.39 8.34 -9.81
CA PRO A 107 -18.67 7.78 -9.42
C PRO A 107 -18.59 6.98 -8.12
N VAL A 108 -19.49 7.26 -7.17
CA VAL A 108 -19.53 6.61 -5.85
C VAL A 108 -20.87 5.95 -5.64
N ASP A 109 -20.84 4.70 -5.17
CA ASP A 109 -22.02 3.96 -4.75
C ASP A 109 -22.79 4.69 -3.62
N ALA A 110 -24.11 4.63 -3.65
CA ALA A 110 -24.96 5.34 -2.70
C ALA A 110 -24.72 4.88 -1.24
N LEU A 111 -24.45 3.59 -1.03
CA LEU A 111 -24.17 3.02 0.29
C LEU A 111 -22.82 3.50 0.85
N ILE A 112 -21.83 3.74 -0.01
CA ILE A 112 -20.55 4.33 0.41
C ILE A 112 -20.75 5.80 0.77
N ARG A 113 -21.54 6.53 -0.03
CA ARG A 113 -21.86 7.94 0.23
C ARG A 113 -22.60 8.13 1.56
N SER A 114 -23.54 7.24 1.90
CA SER A 114 -24.26 7.28 3.17
C SER A 114 -23.40 6.91 4.39
N GLN A 115 -22.18 6.41 4.17
CA GLN A 115 -21.20 6.07 5.20
C GLN A 115 -20.06 7.10 5.30
N GLU A 116 -20.25 8.31 4.77
CA GLU A 116 -19.30 9.40 4.98
C GLU A 116 -19.11 9.62 6.50
N PRO A 117 -17.85 9.66 7.00
CA PRO A 117 -17.60 10.01 8.40
C PRO A 117 -18.18 11.38 8.77
N GLU A 118 -18.69 11.52 9.99
CA GLU A 118 -19.22 12.80 10.49
C GLU A 118 -18.15 13.90 10.46
N VAL A 119 -18.51 15.12 10.07
CA VAL A 119 -17.61 16.28 10.11
C VAL A 119 -17.37 16.66 11.58
N PRO A 120 -16.11 16.75 12.06
CA PRO A 120 -15.85 17.18 13.42
C PRO A 120 -16.43 18.57 13.71
N GLY A 121 -17.22 18.72 14.76
CA GLY A 121 -17.90 19.98 15.09
C GLY A 121 -16.96 21.19 15.24
N ASP A 122 -15.77 20.98 15.83
CA ASP A 122 -14.76 22.03 15.92
C ASP A 122 -14.27 22.52 14.57
N CYS A 123 -14.23 21.65 13.56
CA CYS A 123 -13.83 22.04 12.22
C CYS A 123 -14.92 22.83 11.49
N LEU A 124 -16.21 22.61 11.80
CA LEU A 124 -17.30 23.47 11.32
C LEU A 124 -17.22 24.88 11.91
N ARG A 125 -16.85 24.98 13.19
CA ARG A 125 -16.79 26.25 13.93
C ARG A 125 -15.52 27.07 13.64
N LEU A 126 -14.37 26.40 13.55
CA LEU A 126 -13.05 27.05 13.51
C LEU A 126 -12.40 27.02 12.10
N GLY A 127 -13.01 26.31 11.15
CA GLY A 127 -12.37 25.97 9.88
C GLY A 127 -11.19 25.00 10.04
N LEU A 128 -10.59 24.59 8.93
CA LEU A 128 -9.53 23.57 8.90
C LEU A 128 -8.34 23.93 9.80
N VAL A 129 -7.75 25.11 9.60
CA VAL A 129 -6.54 25.54 10.32
C VAL A 129 -6.83 25.78 11.80
N GLY A 130 -7.96 26.41 12.14
CA GLY A 130 -8.36 26.64 13.52
C GLY A 130 -8.60 25.33 14.27
N CYS A 131 -9.25 24.37 13.63
CA CYS A 131 -9.46 23.02 14.16
C CYS A 131 -8.12 22.30 14.43
N LEU A 132 -7.19 22.33 13.48
CA LEU A 132 -5.85 21.74 13.65
C LEU A 132 -5.03 22.42 14.76
N ARG A 133 -5.15 23.74 14.90
CA ARG A 133 -4.47 24.51 15.97
C ARG A 133 -5.07 24.23 17.35
N ALA A 134 -6.34 23.86 17.44
CA ALA A 134 -7.03 23.53 18.69
C ALA A 134 -6.76 22.09 19.19
N VAL A 135 -6.01 21.28 18.45
CA VAL A 135 -5.76 19.87 18.79
C VAL A 135 -4.91 19.73 20.06
N THR A 136 -5.46 19.02 21.05
CA THR A 136 -4.78 18.69 22.32
C THR A 136 -4.60 17.20 22.57
N THR A 137 -5.25 16.33 21.78
CA THR A 137 -5.18 14.87 21.93
C THR A 137 -5.01 14.17 20.58
N MET A 138 -4.59 12.89 20.60
CA MET A 138 -4.48 12.11 19.36
C MET A 138 -5.83 11.89 18.66
N SER A 139 -6.91 11.72 19.43
CA SER A 139 -8.27 11.56 18.86
C SER A 139 -8.70 12.82 18.13
N ALA A 140 -8.52 13.99 18.78
CA ALA A 140 -8.78 15.30 18.15
C ALA A 140 -7.89 15.52 16.91
N GLY A 141 -6.62 15.10 16.96
CA GLY A 141 -5.72 15.16 15.81
C GLY A 141 -6.22 14.34 14.63
N ARG A 142 -6.66 13.10 14.85
CA ARG A 142 -7.25 12.24 13.80
C ARG A 142 -8.52 12.87 13.23
N ALA A 143 -9.41 13.34 14.09
CA ALA A 143 -10.65 14.00 13.68
C ALA A 143 -10.36 15.25 12.82
N ALA A 144 -9.53 16.18 13.30
CA ALA A 144 -9.17 17.39 12.56
C ALA A 144 -8.45 17.07 11.24
N SER A 145 -7.51 16.11 11.27
CA SER A 145 -6.81 15.67 10.05
C SER A 145 -7.77 15.11 9.00
N SER A 146 -8.92 14.53 9.39
CA SER A 146 -9.91 13.97 8.45
C SER A 146 -10.56 15.00 7.52
N MET A 147 -10.32 16.29 7.77
CA MET A 147 -10.81 17.40 6.93
C MET A 147 -9.81 17.86 5.88
N VAL A 148 -8.58 17.33 5.86
CA VAL A 148 -7.63 17.55 4.77
C VAL A 148 -7.94 16.55 3.66
N LEU A 149 -8.48 16.98 2.51
CA LEU A 149 -9.02 16.06 1.50
C LEU A 149 -8.39 16.23 0.13
N THR A 150 -7.96 17.45 -0.16
CA THR A 150 -7.46 17.86 -1.48
C THR A 150 -6.01 18.32 -1.39
N ARG A 151 -5.40 18.53 -2.55
CA ARG A 151 -4.08 19.16 -2.65
C ARG A 151 -4.10 20.56 -2.03
N ASP A 152 -5.13 21.34 -2.28
CA ASP A 152 -5.27 22.71 -1.76
C ASP A 152 -5.38 22.72 -0.22
N ASP A 153 -6.02 21.71 0.37
CA ASP A 153 -6.03 21.54 1.83
C ASP A 153 -4.62 21.26 2.37
N TRP A 154 -3.84 20.43 1.68
CA TRP A 154 -2.44 20.17 2.05
C TRP A 154 -1.56 21.41 1.90
N GLU A 155 -1.77 22.22 0.86
CA GLU A 155 -1.08 23.50 0.68
C GLU A 155 -1.45 24.48 1.81
N THR A 156 -2.73 24.53 2.20
CA THR A 156 -3.22 25.30 3.34
C THR A 156 -2.58 24.86 4.65
N VAL A 157 -2.50 23.55 4.91
CA VAL A 157 -1.81 22.97 6.09
C VAL A 157 -0.33 23.34 6.09
N ALA A 158 0.34 23.22 4.96
CA ALA A 158 1.77 23.52 4.83
C ALA A 158 2.07 25.00 5.07
N ALA A 159 1.19 25.89 4.61
CA ALA A 159 1.27 27.34 4.85
C ALA A 159 1.03 27.65 6.33
N ALA A 160 -0.03 27.12 6.92
CA ALA A 160 -0.37 27.34 8.32
C ALA A 160 0.73 26.88 9.28
N ASP A 161 1.33 25.70 9.03
CA ASP A 161 2.46 25.20 9.83
C ASP A 161 3.73 26.05 9.66
N ARG A 162 3.89 26.74 8.52
CA ARG A 162 5.04 27.62 8.25
C ARG A 162 4.92 28.93 9.02
N GLU A 163 3.72 29.49 9.05
CA GLU A 163 3.41 30.69 9.81
C GLU A 163 3.53 30.44 11.32
N ARG A 164 2.94 29.34 11.80
CA ARG A 164 3.02 28.91 13.19
C ARG A 164 2.96 27.39 13.28
N PRO A 165 3.98 26.73 13.85
CA PRO A 165 4.00 25.29 14.07
C PRO A 165 2.67 24.73 14.61
N LEU A 166 2.12 23.73 13.92
CA LEU A 166 0.94 23.02 14.41
C LEU A 166 1.25 22.21 15.67
N PRO A 167 0.27 21.96 16.57
CA PRO A 167 0.47 21.12 17.74
C PRO A 167 0.98 19.72 17.39
N GLY A 168 1.75 19.11 18.31
CA GLY A 168 2.42 17.82 18.07
C GLY A 168 1.47 16.68 17.68
N TYR A 169 0.28 16.60 18.30
CA TYR A 169 -0.73 15.59 17.93
C TYR A 169 -1.33 15.83 16.55
N ALA A 170 -1.52 17.10 16.14
CA ALA A 170 -1.99 17.41 14.79
C ALA A 170 -0.93 17.03 13.74
N ARG A 171 0.34 17.42 13.96
CA ARG A 171 1.47 17.05 13.11
C ARG A 171 1.61 15.53 12.98
N TRP A 172 1.50 14.81 14.10
CA TRP A 172 1.57 13.34 14.08
C TRP A 172 0.40 12.73 13.29
N ALA A 173 -0.85 13.15 13.56
CA ALA A 173 -2.03 12.66 12.85
C ALA A 173 -1.95 12.92 11.33
N LEU A 174 -1.45 14.10 10.92
CA LEU A 174 -1.21 14.42 9.52
C LEU A 174 -0.07 13.57 8.93
N SER A 175 1.01 13.34 9.68
CA SER A 175 2.19 12.62 9.17
C SER A 175 1.93 11.14 8.86
N ILE A 176 1.07 10.47 9.64
CA ILE A 176 0.72 9.06 9.47
C ILE A 176 -0.32 8.82 8.37
N ARG A 177 -0.82 9.88 7.74
CA ARG A 177 -1.65 9.75 6.57
C ARG A 177 -0.79 9.36 5.37
N PRO A 178 -1.18 8.34 4.60
CA PRO A 178 -0.38 7.91 3.45
C PRO A 178 -0.33 8.99 2.36
N ASP A 179 -1.37 9.82 2.25
CA ASP A 179 -1.50 10.90 1.26
C ASP A 179 -0.88 12.24 1.70
N CYS A 180 -0.21 12.28 2.86
CA CYS A 180 0.57 13.44 3.29
C CYS A 180 1.76 13.67 2.34
N PRO A 181 1.86 14.84 1.67
CA PRO A 181 2.94 15.09 0.73
C PRO A 181 4.32 14.99 1.41
N PRO A 182 5.35 14.40 0.76
CA PRO A 182 6.66 14.20 1.37
C PRO A 182 7.29 15.49 1.92
N GLY A 183 7.16 16.60 1.20
CA GLY A 183 7.66 17.91 1.64
C GLY A 183 6.94 18.47 2.88
N VAL A 184 5.66 18.14 3.06
CA VAL A 184 4.92 18.50 4.29
C VAL A 184 5.33 17.58 5.44
N ARG A 185 5.40 16.27 5.18
CA ARG A 185 5.79 15.27 6.18
C ARG A 185 7.19 15.51 6.74
N ALA A 186 8.16 15.86 5.89
CA ALA A 186 9.54 16.14 6.30
C ALA A 186 9.65 17.31 7.29
N ARG A 187 8.69 18.24 7.26
CA ARG A 187 8.64 19.37 8.21
C ARG A 187 8.09 18.99 9.58
N PHE A 188 7.31 17.89 9.66
CA PHE A 188 6.79 17.38 10.93
C PHE A 188 7.84 16.57 11.69
N GLY A 189 8.79 15.96 10.98
CA GLY A 189 9.93 15.26 11.59
C GLY A 189 10.79 14.53 10.55
N SER A 190 12.05 14.29 10.91
CA SER A 190 13.03 13.57 10.08
C SER A 190 13.92 12.60 10.87
N HIS A 191 13.75 12.52 12.20
CA HIS A 191 14.59 11.68 13.05
C HIS A 191 14.19 10.20 13.00
N ALA A 192 15.12 9.28 13.29
CA ALA A 192 14.91 7.82 13.17
C ALA A 192 13.65 7.30 13.89
N LYS A 193 13.35 7.79 15.10
CA LYS A 193 12.13 7.44 15.85
C LYS A 193 10.83 7.83 15.10
N PHE A 194 10.84 8.93 14.36
CA PHE A 194 9.69 9.39 13.56
C PHE A 194 9.52 8.47 12.36
N THR A 195 10.59 8.21 11.59
CA THR A 195 10.59 7.27 10.46
C THR A 195 10.15 5.87 10.89
N HIS A 196 10.62 5.38 12.04
CA HIS A 196 10.19 4.09 12.59
C HIS A 196 8.69 4.06 12.87
N ARG A 197 8.14 5.11 13.50
CA ARG A 197 6.70 5.18 13.77
C ARG A 197 5.86 5.32 12.50
N LEU A 198 6.36 6.01 11.47
CA LEU A 198 5.70 6.06 10.16
C LEU A 198 5.58 4.67 9.55
N ARG A 199 6.66 3.87 9.61
CA ARG A 199 6.64 2.47 9.17
C ARG A 199 5.62 1.65 9.96
N GLN A 200 5.57 1.80 11.29
CA GLN A 200 4.55 1.15 12.13
C GLN A 200 3.12 1.57 11.77
N ALA A 201 2.93 2.80 11.30
CA ALA A 201 1.63 3.28 10.80
C ALA A 201 1.32 2.83 9.36
N GLY A 202 2.19 2.02 8.74
CA GLY A 202 2.02 1.55 7.37
C GLY A 202 2.24 2.63 6.31
N VAL A 203 2.94 3.73 6.66
CA VAL A 203 3.37 4.75 5.73
C VAL A 203 4.72 4.35 5.14
N LEU A 204 4.70 4.08 3.84
CA LEU A 204 5.83 3.61 3.04
C LEU A 204 6.30 4.72 2.10
N GLU A 205 7.60 4.73 1.80
CA GLU A 205 8.19 5.71 0.86
C GLU A 205 7.74 5.46 -0.59
N GLY A 206 7.54 4.19 -0.96
CA GLY A 206 7.01 3.80 -2.25
C GLY A 206 7.08 2.29 -2.48
N PRO A 207 6.55 1.79 -3.62
CA PRO A 207 6.55 0.36 -3.95
C PRO A 207 7.95 -0.24 -4.06
N ALA A 208 8.92 0.51 -4.62
CA ALA A 208 10.33 0.05 -4.71
C ALA A 208 10.98 -0.18 -3.34
N SER A 209 10.88 0.80 -2.43
CA SER A 209 11.38 0.68 -1.06
C SER A 209 10.65 -0.43 -0.30
N TYR A 210 9.33 -0.55 -0.49
CA TYR A 210 8.55 -1.63 0.12
C TYR A 210 9.01 -3.02 -0.33
N ALA A 211 9.26 -3.19 -1.63
CA ALA A 211 9.77 -4.44 -2.18
C ALA A 211 11.11 -4.86 -1.59
N LEU A 212 12.02 -3.90 -1.39
CA LEU A 212 13.40 -4.19 -0.98
C LEU A 212 13.62 -4.21 0.53
N SER A 213 12.78 -3.54 1.32
CA SER A 213 13.05 -3.29 2.73
C SER A 213 11.97 -3.78 3.70
N HIS A 214 10.87 -4.34 3.19
CA HIS A 214 9.84 -4.91 4.05
C HIS A 214 10.14 -6.36 4.42
N ASP A 215 10.04 -6.65 5.72
CA ASP A 215 10.24 -7.97 6.33
C ASP A 215 8.93 -8.39 7.03
N PRO A 216 8.44 -9.63 6.82
CA PRO A 216 9.06 -10.68 5.99
C PRO A 216 8.78 -10.51 4.48
N ALA A 217 9.71 -11.01 3.67
CA ALA A 217 9.66 -10.97 2.21
C ALA A 217 8.33 -11.47 1.65
N VAL A 218 7.80 -12.57 2.23
CA VAL A 218 6.53 -13.17 1.80
C VAL A 218 5.37 -12.19 1.91
N ASP A 219 5.34 -11.34 2.95
CA ASP A 219 4.28 -10.35 3.13
C ASP A 219 4.35 -9.31 2.00
N ALA A 220 5.55 -8.78 1.74
CA ALA A 220 5.75 -7.79 0.68
C ALA A 220 5.39 -8.35 -0.71
N LEU A 221 5.91 -9.53 -1.02
CA LEU A 221 5.73 -10.17 -2.32
C LEU A 221 4.28 -10.62 -2.55
N GLU A 222 3.56 -11.02 -1.50
CA GLU A 222 2.12 -11.30 -1.59
C GLU A 222 1.32 -10.05 -1.99
N VAL A 223 1.60 -8.91 -1.34
CA VAL A 223 0.97 -7.62 -1.70
C VAL A 223 1.27 -7.27 -3.16
N LEU A 224 2.53 -7.39 -3.57
CA LEU A 224 2.99 -7.03 -4.91
C LEU A 224 2.44 -7.97 -5.99
N ALA A 225 2.27 -9.26 -5.68
CA ALA A 225 1.60 -10.22 -6.57
C ALA A 225 0.21 -9.74 -6.98
N MET A 226 -0.51 -9.11 -6.05
CA MET A 226 -1.84 -8.55 -6.29
C MET A 226 -1.78 -7.17 -6.96
N GLY A 227 -0.62 -6.50 -6.93
CA GLY A 227 -0.41 -5.15 -7.44
C GLY A 227 -0.67 -4.98 -8.93
N ARG A 228 -0.49 -6.03 -9.75
CA ARG A 228 -0.83 -5.99 -11.18
C ARG A 228 -2.32 -5.76 -11.45
N VAL A 229 -3.17 -6.10 -10.48
CA VAL A 229 -4.62 -5.91 -10.54
C VAL A 229 -5.02 -4.69 -9.73
N LEU A 230 -4.44 -4.54 -8.53
CA LEU A 230 -4.85 -3.55 -7.54
C LEU A 230 -4.24 -2.17 -7.75
N PHE A 231 -2.98 -2.10 -8.18
CA PHE A 231 -2.25 -0.85 -8.37
C PHE A 231 -1.27 -0.95 -9.54
N PRO A 232 -1.74 -1.27 -10.76
CA PRO A 232 -0.89 -1.61 -11.91
C PRO A 232 0.11 -0.51 -12.29
N ARG A 233 -0.21 0.76 -12.01
CA ARG A 233 0.70 1.89 -12.24
C ARG A 233 1.88 1.90 -11.27
N ARG A 234 1.62 1.58 -10.00
CA ARG A 234 2.60 1.67 -8.89
C ARG A 234 3.42 0.39 -8.74
N VAL A 235 2.86 -0.78 -9.08
CA VAL A 235 3.57 -2.07 -8.93
C VAL A 235 4.83 -2.12 -9.81
N ARG A 236 4.86 -1.40 -10.94
CA ARG A 236 6.02 -1.33 -11.84
C ARG A 236 7.27 -0.83 -11.13
N GLU A 237 7.16 0.13 -10.21
CA GLU A 237 8.31 0.61 -9.43
C GLU A 237 8.93 -0.50 -8.59
N ALA A 238 8.11 -1.42 -8.05
CA ALA A 238 8.59 -2.60 -7.34
C ALA A 238 9.17 -3.66 -8.27
N GLU A 239 8.53 -3.89 -9.42
CA GLU A 239 9.03 -4.82 -10.45
C GLU A 239 10.40 -4.38 -10.97
N ASP A 240 10.56 -3.09 -11.27
CA ASP A 240 11.80 -2.51 -11.78
C ASP A 240 12.94 -2.56 -10.74
N ALA A 241 12.61 -2.40 -9.45
CA ALA A 241 13.57 -2.53 -8.36
C ALA A 241 14.02 -3.98 -8.14
N LEU A 242 13.13 -4.97 -8.28
CA LEU A 242 13.44 -6.39 -8.05
C LEU A 242 14.02 -7.09 -9.27
N ARG A 243 13.73 -6.63 -10.49
CA ARG A 243 14.13 -7.30 -11.75
C ARG A 243 15.65 -7.49 -11.88
N PRO A 244 16.53 -6.52 -11.58
CA PRO A 244 17.97 -6.73 -11.63
C PRO A 244 18.43 -7.85 -10.70
N LEU A 245 17.92 -7.87 -9.46
CA LEU A 245 18.25 -8.87 -8.44
C LEU A 245 17.81 -10.27 -8.86
N VAL A 246 16.58 -10.39 -9.36
CA VAL A 246 16.05 -11.66 -9.86
C VAL A 246 16.87 -12.16 -11.06
N ARG A 247 17.26 -11.27 -11.98
CA ARG A 247 18.08 -11.65 -13.14
C ARG A 247 19.47 -12.13 -12.73
N GLU A 248 20.11 -11.44 -11.79
CA GLU A 248 21.46 -11.74 -11.33
C GLU A 248 21.51 -13.01 -10.46
N HIS A 249 20.65 -13.09 -9.44
CA HIS A 249 20.73 -14.14 -8.42
C HIS A 249 19.87 -15.36 -8.70
N LEU A 250 18.86 -15.28 -9.58
CA LEU A 250 18.03 -16.44 -9.92
C LEU A 250 18.22 -16.77 -11.40
N GLY A 251 17.99 -15.80 -12.28
CA GLY A 251 18.13 -15.95 -13.72
C GLY A 251 17.37 -17.17 -14.24
N ASP A 252 18.07 -18.00 -14.99
CA ASP A 252 17.59 -19.26 -15.56
C ASP A 252 17.96 -20.51 -14.74
N ARG A 253 18.54 -20.32 -13.54
CA ARG A 253 19.03 -21.40 -12.65
C ARG A 253 17.88 -22.08 -11.91
N ASP A 254 17.46 -23.24 -12.39
CA ASP A 254 16.34 -23.98 -11.81
C ASP A 254 16.56 -24.32 -10.31
N GLU A 255 17.81 -24.58 -9.89
CA GLU A 255 18.18 -24.86 -8.50
C GLU A 255 17.92 -23.66 -7.57
N ALA A 256 18.27 -22.45 -7.99
CA ALA A 256 18.04 -21.22 -7.23
C ALA A 256 16.54 -20.96 -7.02
N TRP A 257 15.73 -21.23 -8.03
CA TRP A 257 14.28 -21.14 -7.93
C TRP A 257 13.67 -22.20 -6.99
N ALA A 258 14.22 -23.42 -6.99
CA ALA A 258 13.78 -24.46 -6.08
C ALA A 258 14.11 -24.09 -4.62
N ILE A 259 15.32 -23.57 -4.35
CA ILE A 259 15.71 -23.07 -3.01
C ILE A 259 14.82 -21.91 -2.58
N LEU A 260 14.57 -20.93 -3.47
CA LEU A 260 13.67 -19.81 -3.17
C LEU A 260 12.27 -20.31 -2.77
N ALA A 261 11.72 -21.27 -3.51
CA ALA A 261 10.40 -21.83 -3.21
C ALA A 261 10.33 -22.55 -1.85
N GLN A 262 11.46 -23.12 -1.39
CA GLN A 262 11.57 -23.75 -0.07
C GLN A 262 11.72 -22.71 1.05
N LEU A 263 12.46 -21.62 0.80
CA LEU A 263 12.77 -20.60 1.81
C LEU A 263 11.64 -19.59 2.01
N VAL A 264 10.88 -19.25 0.97
CA VAL A 264 9.99 -18.07 0.97
C VAL A 264 9.01 -18.03 2.15
N GLU A 265 8.54 -19.17 2.65
CA GLU A 265 7.59 -19.21 3.77
C GLU A 265 8.23 -18.92 5.13
N THR A 266 9.46 -19.39 5.33
CA THR A 266 10.15 -19.38 6.64
C THR A 266 11.26 -18.34 6.70
N PHE A 267 11.55 -17.65 5.61
CA PHE A 267 12.62 -16.65 5.54
C PHE A 267 12.26 -15.38 6.33
N HIS A 268 13.04 -15.11 7.38
CA HIS A 268 12.91 -13.95 8.25
C HIS A 268 13.83 -12.81 7.78
N GLY A 269 13.51 -12.26 6.62
CA GLY A 269 14.24 -11.14 6.04
C GLY A 269 13.49 -10.53 4.86
N THR A 270 14.14 -9.60 4.19
CA THR A 270 13.62 -8.84 3.04
C THR A 270 13.62 -9.66 1.75
N ALA A 271 12.89 -9.22 0.73
CA ALA A 271 12.92 -9.88 -0.58
C ALA A 271 14.30 -9.80 -1.24
N TYR A 272 15.06 -8.73 -0.99
CA TYR A 272 16.46 -8.63 -1.41
C TYR A 272 17.29 -9.77 -0.81
N GLU A 273 17.26 -9.93 0.51
CA GLU A 273 18.02 -10.96 1.22
C GLU A 273 17.58 -12.37 0.80
N LEU A 274 16.29 -12.60 0.60
CA LEU A 274 15.75 -13.88 0.13
C LEU A 274 16.31 -14.25 -1.25
N VAL A 275 16.26 -13.32 -2.20
CA VAL A 275 16.71 -13.54 -3.59
C VAL A 275 18.21 -13.79 -3.64
N VAL A 276 19.01 -12.97 -2.93
CA VAL A 276 20.47 -13.14 -2.84
C VAL A 276 20.82 -14.49 -2.19
N THR A 277 20.15 -14.84 -1.08
CA THR A 277 20.42 -16.10 -0.35
C THR A 277 20.10 -17.32 -1.20
N ALA A 278 18.94 -17.34 -1.87
CA ALA A 278 18.59 -18.44 -2.75
C ALA A 278 19.60 -18.61 -3.90
N GLY A 279 20.07 -17.49 -4.47
CA GLY A 279 21.08 -17.49 -5.52
C GLY A 279 22.49 -17.86 -5.07
N ALA A 280 22.81 -17.72 -3.78
CA ALA A 280 24.12 -18.06 -3.21
C ALA A 280 24.21 -19.53 -2.76
N ILE A 281 23.09 -20.15 -2.41
CA ILE A 281 23.03 -21.58 -2.02
C ILE A 281 23.04 -22.50 -3.25
N ALA A 282 22.53 -22.03 -4.39
CA ALA A 282 22.44 -22.76 -5.66
C ALA A 282 23.75 -22.79 -6.45
#